data_AF-A0A257J5B9-F1
#
_entry.id   AF-A0A257J5B9-F1
#
_cell.length_a   1.000
_cell.length_b   1.000
_cell.length_c   1.000
_cell.angle_alpha   90.00
_cell.angle_beta   90.00
_cell.angle_gamma   90.00
#
_symmetry.space_group_name_H-M   'P 1'
#
loop_
_entity.id
_entity.type
_entity.pdbx_description
1 polymer ?
#
loop_
_entity_poly.entity_id
_entity_poly.type
_entity_poly.pdbx_seq_one_letter_code
_entity_poly.pdbx_strand_id
1 'polypeptide(L)'
;MSWPATEDQLLTLGDKIVKASKGAVTGATFAFGDLTLTGPADKIVSALTLLRDKFGFQQLIDLTAVDYPDRALRFDVVYHLLSLTKNLRLRLKVQTDEDTPVDTVSGVYPNANWYEREAFDMYGVFFDGHDDLRRILTDYGFHGHPLRKDFPMSGYVELRYDDELKRVVYEPVKSVEYRNWDFLSPWEGADYVLPGDDKAEAK
;
A
#
# COMPACT_ATOMS: atom_id res chain seq x y z
N MET A 1 9.66 -26.44 -9.27
CA MET A 1 10.03 -25.05 -9.61
C MET A 1 11.28 -24.73 -8.83
N SER A 2 12.37 -24.40 -9.51
CA SER A 2 13.59 -23.92 -8.87
C SER A 2 13.29 -22.54 -8.28
N TRP A 3 13.55 -22.37 -6.99
CA TRP A 3 13.57 -21.07 -6.34
C TRP A 3 14.99 -20.49 -6.46
N PRO A 4 15.17 -19.19 -6.75
CA PRO A 4 14.14 -18.19 -7.05
C PRO A 4 13.55 -18.34 -8.46
N ALA A 5 12.32 -17.84 -8.66
CA ALA A 5 11.72 -17.74 -9.98
C ALA A 5 12.54 -16.78 -10.86
N THR A 6 12.77 -17.14 -12.12
CA THR A 6 13.55 -16.28 -13.02
C THR A 6 12.71 -15.09 -13.51
N GLU A 7 13.38 -14.00 -13.86
CA GLU A 7 12.75 -12.79 -14.41
C GLU A 7 11.84 -13.11 -15.60
N ASP A 8 12.33 -13.90 -16.56
CA ASP A 8 11.57 -14.32 -17.74
C ASP A 8 10.26 -15.04 -17.39
N GLN A 9 10.26 -15.85 -16.32
CA GLN A 9 9.07 -16.57 -15.88
C GLN A 9 8.02 -15.61 -15.31
N LEU A 10 8.46 -14.58 -14.59
CA LEU A 10 7.59 -13.57 -13.99
C LEU A 10 7.06 -12.60 -15.05
N LEU A 11 7.88 -12.17 -16.01
CA LEU A 11 7.43 -11.37 -17.15
C LEU A 11 6.41 -12.14 -18.00
N THR A 12 6.68 -13.40 -18.32
CA THR A 12 5.74 -14.26 -19.04
C THR A 12 4.43 -14.46 -18.28
N LEU A 13 4.49 -14.54 -16.95
CA LEU A 13 3.30 -14.61 -16.09
C LEU A 13 2.51 -13.29 -16.13
N GLY A 14 3.20 -12.15 -16.03
CA GLY A 14 2.61 -10.82 -16.17
C GLY A 14 1.85 -10.66 -17.47
N ASP A 15 2.48 -10.99 -18.60
CA ASP A 15 1.85 -10.93 -19.93
C ASP A 15 0.61 -11.82 -20.04
N LYS A 16 0.67 -13.02 -19.46
CA LYS A 16 -0.48 -13.94 -19.41
C LYS A 16 -1.63 -13.35 -18.60
N ILE A 17 -1.34 -12.70 -17.47
CA ILE A 17 -2.35 -12.06 -16.62
C ILE A 17 -2.95 -10.86 -17.35
N VAL A 18 -2.13 -9.97 -17.93
CA VAL A 18 -2.60 -8.81 -18.69
C VAL A 18 -3.55 -9.25 -19.81
N LYS A 19 -3.17 -10.25 -20.62
CA LYS A 19 -4.01 -10.81 -21.69
C LYS A 19 -5.32 -11.42 -21.16
N ALA A 20 -5.28 -12.10 -20.02
CA ALA A 20 -6.45 -12.74 -19.43
C ALA A 20 -7.41 -11.73 -18.77
N SER A 21 -6.89 -10.59 -18.31
CA SER A 21 -7.60 -9.63 -17.46
C SER A 21 -8.68 -8.80 -18.17
N LYS A 22 -8.78 -8.87 -19.50
CA LYS A 22 -9.75 -8.10 -20.32
C LYS A 22 -9.80 -6.60 -19.93
N GLY A 23 -8.64 -6.01 -19.63
CA GLY A 23 -8.51 -4.60 -19.24
C GLY A 23 -8.73 -4.31 -17.75
N ALA A 24 -8.77 -5.33 -16.88
CA ALA A 24 -8.70 -5.14 -15.43
C ALA A 24 -7.25 -4.94 -14.93
N VAL A 25 -6.26 -5.36 -15.73
CA VAL A 25 -4.83 -5.07 -15.52
C VAL A 25 -4.31 -4.41 -16.79
N THR A 26 -3.71 -3.23 -16.66
CA THR A 26 -3.21 -2.40 -17.76
C THR A 26 -1.73 -2.57 -18.00
N GLY A 27 -0.94 -2.81 -16.94
CA GLY A 27 0.51 -2.94 -17.03
C GLY A 27 1.07 -4.04 -16.14
N ALA A 28 2.25 -4.51 -16.52
CA ALA A 28 3.07 -5.40 -15.72
C ALA A 28 4.51 -4.89 -15.77
N THR A 29 5.10 -4.65 -14.61
CA THR A 29 6.50 -4.22 -14.46
C THR A 29 7.21 -5.19 -13.55
N PHE A 30 8.44 -5.55 -13.92
CA PHE A 30 9.33 -6.34 -13.07
C PHE A 30 10.41 -5.43 -12.52
N ALA A 31 10.64 -5.51 -11.20
CA ALA A 31 11.72 -4.78 -10.55
C ALA A 31 12.19 -5.56 -9.32
N PHE A 32 13.51 -5.66 -9.13
CA PHE A 32 14.13 -6.22 -7.93
C PHE A 32 13.61 -7.62 -7.51
N GLY A 33 13.23 -8.47 -8.48
CA GLY A 33 12.71 -9.82 -8.20
C GLY A 33 11.19 -9.91 -7.98
N ASP A 34 10.47 -8.78 -8.01
CA ASP A 34 9.03 -8.71 -7.80
C ASP A 34 8.28 -8.32 -9.08
N LEU A 35 7.16 -9.01 -9.35
CA LEU A 35 6.21 -8.64 -10.39
C LEU A 35 5.15 -7.68 -9.83
N THR A 36 5.08 -6.48 -10.39
CA THR A 36 4.07 -5.47 -10.07
C THR A 36 3.10 -5.31 -11.24
N LEU A 37 1.83 -5.58 -10.99
CA LEU A 37 0.74 -5.32 -11.91
C LEU A 37 0.12 -3.96 -11.60
N THR A 38 -0.33 -3.25 -12.62
CA THR A 38 -1.07 -1.99 -12.48
C THR A 38 -2.44 -2.11 -13.14
N GLY A 39 -3.47 -1.50 -12.57
CA GLY A 39 -4.83 -1.54 -13.11
C GLY A 39 -5.72 -0.40 -12.59
N PRO A 40 -6.88 -0.18 -13.23
CA PRO A 40 -7.86 0.81 -12.79
C PRO A 40 -8.60 0.36 -11.52
N ALA A 41 -9.01 1.32 -10.69
CA ALA A 41 -9.73 1.06 -9.44
C ALA A 41 -11.07 0.34 -9.64
N ASP A 42 -11.84 0.76 -10.63
CA ASP A 42 -13.19 0.25 -10.92
C ASP A 42 -13.26 -1.25 -11.24
N LYS A 43 -12.12 -1.89 -11.51
CA LYS A 43 -12.06 -3.31 -11.89
C LYS A 43 -11.25 -4.15 -10.91
N ILE A 44 -10.95 -3.62 -9.72
CA ILE A 44 -10.10 -4.28 -8.74
C ILE A 44 -10.65 -5.64 -8.30
N VAL A 45 -11.96 -5.73 -8.04
CA VAL A 45 -12.64 -6.97 -7.64
C VAL A 45 -12.51 -8.03 -8.73
N SER A 46 -12.70 -7.63 -9.98
CA SER A 46 -12.55 -8.52 -11.15
C SER A 46 -11.11 -8.99 -11.33
N ALA A 47 -10.13 -8.10 -11.16
CA ALA A 47 -8.71 -8.43 -11.25
C ALA A 47 -8.30 -9.44 -10.17
N LEU A 48 -8.67 -9.19 -8.91
CA LEU A 48 -8.32 -10.04 -7.77
C LEU A 48 -9.03 -11.39 -7.80
N THR A 49 -10.29 -11.43 -8.23
CA THR A 49 -11.02 -12.69 -8.44
C THR A 49 -10.34 -13.55 -9.50
N LEU A 50 -9.90 -12.95 -10.61
CA LEU A 50 -9.16 -13.66 -11.65
C LEU A 50 -7.80 -14.17 -11.18
N LEU A 51 -7.08 -13.38 -10.37
CA LEU A 51 -5.80 -13.77 -9.78
C LEU A 51 -5.97 -14.95 -8.80
N ARG A 52 -7.02 -14.92 -7.98
CA ARG A 52 -7.37 -16.00 -7.05
C ARG A 52 -7.74 -17.28 -7.80
N ASP A 53 -8.72 -17.20 -8.70
CA ASP A 53 -9.39 -18.38 -9.26
C ASP A 53 -8.59 -19.03 -10.40
N LYS A 54 -7.98 -18.23 -11.29
CA LYS A 54 -7.23 -18.77 -12.46
C LYS A 54 -5.74 -18.91 -12.21
N PHE A 55 -5.14 -17.95 -11.52
CA PHE A 55 -3.69 -17.91 -11.33
C PHE A 55 -3.25 -18.51 -10.00
N GLY A 56 -4.19 -18.79 -9.09
CA GLY A 56 -3.93 -19.48 -7.84
C GLY A 56 -3.20 -18.61 -6.83
N PHE A 57 -3.52 -17.33 -6.76
CA PHE A 57 -3.06 -16.45 -5.68
C PHE A 57 -4.08 -16.51 -4.53
N GLN A 58 -3.90 -17.47 -3.63
CA GLN A 58 -4.91 -17.76 -2.60
C GLN A 58 -4.88 -16.80 -1.42
N GLN A 59 -3.75 -16.17 -1.14
CA GLN A 59 -3.57 -15.36 0.06
C GLN A 59 -3.30 -13.90 -0.29
N LEU A 60 -4.13 -13.01 0.26
CA LEU A 60 -3.80 -11.61 0.43
C LEU A 60 -2.90 -11.51 1.66
N ILE A 61 -1.66 -11.04 1.48
CA ILE A 61 -0.69 -10.88 2.55
C ILE A 61 -0.86 -9.53 3.22
N ASP A 62 -1.07 -8.50 2.42
CA ASP A 62 -1.12 -7.12 2.90
C ASP A 62 -1.87 -6.24 1.90
N LEU A 63 -2.51 -5.20 2.41
CA LEU A 63 -3.12 -4.13 1.64
C LEU A 63 -2.70 -2.82 2.29
N THR A 64 -1.98 -2.01 1.53
CA THR A 64 -1.46 -0.72 1.97
C THR A 64 -1.84 0.36 0.98
N ALA A 65 -1.79 1.61 1.42
CA ALA A 65 -1.87 2.76 0.52
C ALA A 65 -0.56 3.55 0.61
N VAL A 66 -0.21 4.24 -0.47
CA VAL A 66 0.95 5.12 -0.53
C VAL A 66 0.49 6.46 -1.05
N ASP A 67 0.88 7.52 -0.36
CA ASP A 67 0.53 8.89 -0.70
C ASP A 67 1.63 9.55 -1.54
N TYR A 68 1.28 9.95 -2.76
CA TYR A 68 2.08 10.72 -3.71
C TYR A 68 1.39 12.06 -4.02
N PRO A 69 1.67 13.13 -3.26
CA PRO A 69 0.96 14.41 -3.38
C PRO A 69 1.17 15.12 -4.72
N ASP A 70 2.27 14.84 -5.42
CA ASP A 70 2.59 15.45 -6.72
C ASP A 70 1.75 14.89 -7.88
N ARG A 71 0.98 13.82 -7.66
CA ARG A 71 0.17 13.15 -8.69
C ARG A 71 -1.30 13.57 -8.60
N ALA A 72 -1.99 13.59 -9.75
CA ALA A 72 -3.43 13.85 -9.80
C ALA A 72 -4.24 12.77 -9.06
N LEU A 73 -3.86 11.50 -9.23
CA LEU A 73 -4.33 10.41 -8.39
C LEU A 73 -3.32 10.23 -7.26
N ARG A 74 -3.65 10.82 -6.12
CA ARG A 74 -2.77 10.97 -4.97
C ARG A 74 -2.39 9.63 -4.31
N PHE A 75 -3.32 8.68 -4.25
CA PHE A 75 -3.12 7.44 -3.51
C PHE A 75 -2.89 6.26 -4.44
N ASP A 76 -1.81 5.52 -4.18
CA ASP A 76 -1.60 4.20 -4.76
C ASP A 76 -2.03 3.14 -3.73
N VAL A 77 -3.13 2.44 -3.97
CA VAL A 77 -3.55 1.26 -3.18
C VAL A 77 -2.83 0.02 -3.70
N VAL A 78 -2.10 -0.65 -2.81
CA VAL A 78 -1.19 -1.75 -3.12
C VAL A 78 -1.66 -3.02 -2.44
N TYR A 79 -1.89 -4.05 -3.24
CA TYR A 79 -2.27 -5.38 -2.80
C TYR A 79 -1.09 -6.34 -2.96
N HIS A 80 -0.70 -6.99 -1.87
CA HIS A 80 0.34 -8.01 -1.87
C HIS A 80 -0.28 -9.40 -1.83
N LEU A 81 -0.01 -10.21 -2.85
CA LEU A 81 -0.57 -11.54 -3.02
C LEU A 81 0.51 -12.61 -2.95
N LEU A 82 0.14 -13.77 -2.42
CA LEU A 82 0.97 -14.97 -2.35
C LEU A 82 0.21 -16.17 -2.94
N SER A 83 0.89 -16.89 -3.82
CA SER A 83 0.49 -18.23 -4.27
C SER A 83 1.28 -19.28 -3.49
N LEU A 84 0.61 -20.03 -2.61
CA LEU A 84 1.27 -21.12 -1.87
C LEU A 84 1.65 -22.28 -2.79
N THR A 85 0.81 -22.57 -3.78
CA THR A 85 1.01 -23.67 -4.73
C THR A 85 2.21 -23.47 -5.65
N LYS A 86 2.50 -22.22 -6.01
CA LYS A 86 3.60 -21.88 -6.91
C LYS A 86 4.79 -21.26 -6.16
N ASN A 87 4.61 -20.93 -4.88
CA ASN A 87 5.53 -20.15 -4.06
C ASN A 87 5.97 -18.85 -4.77
N LEU A 88 4.99 -18.11 -5.32
CA LEU A 88 5.21 -16.86 -6.04
C LEU A 88 4.48 -15.71 -5.34
N ARG A 89 5.14 -14.56 -5.31
CA ARG A 89 4.56 -13.29 -4.84
C ARG A 89 4.21 -12.39 -6.02
N LEU A 90 3.15 -11.61 -5.85
CA LEU A 90 2.70 -10.65 -6.84
C LEU A 90 2.19 -9.40 -6.13
N ARG A 91 2.45 -8.24 -6.71
CA ARG A 91 1.93 -6.96 -6.24
C ARG A 91 0.95 -6.43 -7.27
N LEU A 92 -0.23 -5.99 -6.85
CA LEU A 92 -1.18 -5.28 -7.71
C LEU A 92 -1.33 -3.85 -7.16
N LYS A 93 -1.15 -2.85 -8.02
CA LYS A 93 -1.29 -1.44 -7.69
C LYS A 93 -2.46 -0.83 -8.43
N VAL A 94 -3.22 -0.03 -7.70
CA VAL A 94 -4.34 0.76 -8.20
C VAL A 94 -4.13 2.19 -7.77
N GLN A 95 -4.48 3.14 -8.62
CA GLN A 95 -4.41 4.56 -8.30
C GLN A 95 -5.80 5.10 -8.03
N THR A 96 -5.92 5.96 -7.02
CA THR A 96 -7.16 6.63 -6.64
C THR A 96 -6.86 8.05 -6.15
N ASP A 97 -7.89 8.89 -6.11
CA ASP A 97 -7.87 10.21 -5.49
C ASP A 97 -8.55 10.17 -4.10
N GLU A 98 -8.80 11.34 -3.52
CA GLU A 98 -9.44 11.47 -2.20
C GLU A 98 -10.95 11.21 -2.22
N ASP A 99 -11.61 11.45 -3.36
CA ASP A 99 -13.07 11.46 -3.46
C ASP A 99 -13.63 10.20 -4.14
N THR A 100 -12.84 9.54 -4.99
CA THR A 100 -13.24 8.35 -5.74
C THR A 100 -13.07 7.14 -4.83
N PRO A 101 -14.17 6.42 -4.51
CA PRO A 101 -14.09 5.21 -3.72
C PRO A 101 -13.53 4.06 -4.56
N VAL A 102 -12.83 3.15 -3.90
CA VAL A 102 -12.36 1.88 -4.47
C VAL A 102 -13.30 0.77 -4.04
N ASP A 103 -13.66 -0.17 -4.92
CA ASP A 103 -14.51 -1.29 -4.49
C ASP A 103 -13.83 -2.17 -3.42
N THR A 104 -14.59 -2.59 -2.41
CA THR A 104 -14.10 -3.53 -1.39
C THR A 104 -13.72 -4.87 -2.00
N VAL A 105 -12.65 -5.45 -1.48
CA VAL A 105 -12.13 -6.77 -1.84
C VAL A 105 -12.46 -7.79 -0.75
N SER A 106 -13.09 -7.38 0.35
CA SER A 106 -13.51 -8.26 1.45
C SER A 106 -14.30 -9.49 0.99
N GLY A 107 -15.10 -9.38 -0.08
CA GLY A 107 -15.82 -10.51 -0.69
C GLY A 107 -14.93 -11.52 -1.43
N VAL A 108 -13.75 -11.10 -1.89
CA VAL A 108 -12.75 -11.98 -2.53
C VAL A 108 -11.80 -12.56 -1.49
N TYR A 109 -11.31 -11.71 -0.59
CA TYR A 109 -10.37 -12.04 0.48
C TYR A 109 -10.93 -11.52 1.82
N PRO A 110 -11.44 -12.40 2.70
CA PRO A 110 -12.08 -11.97 3.95
C PRO A 110 -11.17 -11.17 4.89
N ASN A 111 -9.85 -11.39 4.82
CA ASN A 111 -8.89 -10.64 5.62
C ASN A 111 -8.72 -9.18 5.16
N ALA A 112 -9.14 -8.82 3.95
CA ALA A 112 -9.09 -7.45 3.45
C ALA A 112 -9.91 -6.48 4.31
N ASN A 113 -10.94 -6.94 5.02
CA ASN A 113 -11.79 -6.10 5.87
C ASN A 113 -10.97 -5.25 6.86
N TRP A 114 -9.99 -5.84 7.54
CA TRP A 114 -9.17 -5.10 8.50
C TRP A 114 -8.20 -4.13 7.83
N TYR A 115 -7.60 -4.53 6.70
CA TYR A 115 -6.67 -3.68 5.97
C TYR A 115 -7.35 -2.51 5.27
N GLU A 116 -8.55 -2.70 4.73
CA GLU A 116 -9.36 -1.63 4.13
C GLU A 116 -9.73 -0.58 5.19
N ARG A 117 -10.05 -1.02 6.42
CA ARG A 117 -10.27 -0.12 7.56
C ARG A 117 -9.00 0.63 7.98
N GLU A 118 -7.86 -0.04 7.97
CA GLU A 118 -6.56 0.59 8.26
C GLU A 118 -6.20 1.64 7.20
N ALA A 119 -6.35 1.31 5.91
CA ALA A 119 -6.11 2.25 4.81
C ALA A 119 -7.07 3.45 4.87
N PHE A 120 -8.33 3.22 5.24
CA PHE A 120 -9.28 4.30 5.51
C PHE A 120 -8.83 5.19 6.68
N ASP A 121 -8.43 4.62 7.81
CA ASP A 121 -8.05 5.39 8.99
C ASP A 121 -6.76 6.19 8.76
N MET A 122 -5.76 5.57 8.14
CA MET A 122 -4.42 6.15 7.97
C MET A 122 -4.29 7.10 6.78
N TYR A 123 -4.93 6.79 5.65
CA TYR A 123 -4.80 7.55 4.39
C TYR A 123 -6.11 8.23 3.97
N GLY A 124 -7.26 7.78 4.47
CA GLY A 124 -8.57 8.31 4.08
C GLY A 124 -9.06 7.82 2.73
N VAL A 125 -8.61 6.64 2.30
CA VAL A 125 -9.13 5.98 1.09
C VAL A 125 -10.48 5.36 1.43
N PHE A 126 -11.51 5.69 0.66
CA PHE A 126 -12.84 5.12 0.83
C PHE A 126 -12.98 3.80 0.07
N PHE A 127 -13.60 2.81 0.73
CA PHE A 127 -13.91 1.52 0.13
C PHE A 127 -15.43 1.34 0.00
N ASP A 128 -15.96 1.24 -1.22
CA ASP A 128 -17.39 1.03 -1.46
C ASP A 128 -17.77 -0.44 -1.23
N GLY A 129 -18.96 -0.67 -0.68
CA GLY A 129 -19.48 -2.00 -0.37
C GLY A 129 -18.91 -2.66 0.89
N HIS A 130 -18.07 -1.98 1.68
CA HIS A 130 -17.52 -2.51 2.94
C HIS A 130 -18.56 -2.51 4.08
N ASP A 131 -18.70 -3.62 4.81
CA ASP A 131 -19.75 -3.80 5.83
C ASP A 131 -19.64 -2.83 7.05
N ASP A 132 -18.43 -2.56 7.53
CA ASP A 132 -18.16 -1.72 8.71
C ASP A 132 -16.90 -0.87 8.52
N LEU A 133 -16.97 0.15 7.66
CA LEU A 133 -15.85 1.05 7.41
C LEU A 133 -15.78 2.12 8.51
N ARG A 134 -14.92 1.89 9.51
CA ARG A 134 -14.64 2.82 10.60
C ARG A 134 -13.18 2.77 11.04
N ARG A 135 -12.75 3.83 11.72
CA ARG A 135 -11.43 3.96 12.35
C ARG A 135 -11.09 2.75 13.22
N ILE A 136 -9.81 2.44 13.32
CA ILE A 136 -9.34 1.22 13.98
C ILE A 136 -8.04 1.40 14.76
N LEU A 137 -7.14 2.27 14.29
CA LEU A 137 -5.87 2.57 14.95
C LEU A 137 -5.90 3.91 15.68
N THR A 138 -6.63 4.90 15.13
CA THR A 138 -6.71 6.24 15.73
C THR A 138 -7.68 6.31 16.90
N ASP A 139 -7.51 7.34 17.73
CA ASP A 139 -8.44 7.66 18.80
C ASP A 139 -9.85 7.96 18.25
N TYR A 140 -10.87 7.72 19.06
CA TYR A 140 -12.28 7.83 18.64
C TYR A 140 -12.65 9.22 18.14
N GLY A 141 -12.06 10.27 18.72
CA GLY A 141 -12.27 11.67 18.34
C GLY A 141 -11.18 12.24 17.43
N PHE A 142 -10.35 11.39 16.81
CA PHE A 142 -9.24 11.86 16.00
C PHE A 142 -9.74 12.48 14.68
N HIS A 143 -9.22 13.67 14.39
CA HIS A 143 -9.51 14.40 13.15
C HIS A 143 -8.29 14.37 12.24
N GLY A 144 -8.49 13.87 11.01
CA GLY A 144 -7.43 13.70 10.01
C GLY A 144 -6.99 12.25 9.81
N HIS A 145 -5.97 12.11 8.95
CA HIS A 145 -5.40 10.85 8.47
C HIS A 145 -3.87 10.90 8.65
N PRO A 146 -3.30 10.18 9.63
CA PRO A 146 -1.91 10.39 10.07
C PRO A 146 -0.82 10.14 9.02
N LEU A 147 -1.03 9.21 8.08
CA LEU A 147 0.00 8.82 7.11
C LEU A 147 -0.03 9.63 5.82
N ARG A 148 -0.94 10.62 5.72
CA ARG A 148 -0.88 11.62 4.64
C ARG A 148 0.37 12.48 4.81
N LYS A 149 1.04 12.80 3.71
CA LYS A 149 2.29 13.59 3.72
C LYS A 149 2.09 15.02 4.21
N ASP A 150 0.86 15.52 4.20
CA ASP A 150 0.52 16.87 4.67
C ASP A 150 0.30 16.92 6.19
N PHE A 151 0.16 15.75 6.85
CA PHE A 151 -0.12 15.67 8.27
C PHE A 151 1.17 15.89 9.10
N PRO A 152 1.17 16.78 10.10
CA PRO A 152 2.36 17.04 10.90
C PRO A 152 2.70 15.84 11.78
N MET A 153 3.99 15.57 11.95
CA MET A 153 4.49 14.41 12.73
C MET A 153 3.95 14.38 14.17
N SER A 154 3.85 15.54 14.83
CA SER A 154 3.34 15.64 16.21
C SER A 154 1.81 15.63 16.31
N GLY A 155 1.10 15.69 15.18
CA GLY A 155 -0.34 15.94 15.14
C GLY A 155 -0.72 17.34 15.63
N TYR A 156 -2.02 17.53 15.85
CA TYR A 156 -2.59 18.82 16.26
C TYR A 156 -2.99 18.89 17.73
N VAL A 157 -3.20 17.73 18.38
CA VAL A 157 -3.71 17.64 19.76
C VAL A 157 -2.82 16.77 20.64
N GLU A 158 -2.65 17.19 21.89
CA GLU A 158 -2.03 16.43 22.98
C GLU A 158 -3.05 16.20 24.10
N LEU A 159 -2.87 15.14 24.88
CA LEU A 159 -3.74 14.79 26.00
C LEU A 159 -3.04 15.09 27.32
N ARG A 160 -3.74 15.77 28.24
CA ARG A 160 -3.31 15.91 29.64
C ARG A 160 -4.45 15.56 30.59
N TYR A 161 -4.10 15.09 31.79
CA TYR A 161 -5.07 14.97 32.88
C TYR A 161 -5.31 16.34 33.50
N ASP A 162 -6.57 16.72 33.66
CA ASP A 162 -6.97 17.94 34.35
C ASP A 162 -7.54 17.58 35.72
N ASP A 163 -6.87 18.04 36.78
CA ASP A 163 -7.29 17.73 38.15
C ASP A 163 -8.55 18.49 38.59
N GLU A 164 -8.85 19.67 38.01
CA GLU A 164 -10.05 20.43 38.34
C GLU A 164 -11.30 19.75 37.76
N LEU A 165 -11.18 19.28 36.52
CA LEU A 165 -12.27 18.58 35.81
C LEU A 165 -12.29 17.07 36.08
N LYS A 166 -11.28 16.53 36.76
CA LYS A 166 -11.07 15.09 37.03
C LYS A 166 -11.21 14.22 35.79
N ARG A 167 -10.73 14.70 34.63
CA ARG A 167 -10.81 14.00 33.34
C ARG A 167 -9.62 14.32 32.44
N VAL A 168 -9.42 13.49 31.42
CA VAL A 168 -8.45 13.75 30.35
C VAL A 168 -9.02 14.80 29.38
N VAL A 169 -8.24 15.81 29.04
CA VAL A 169 -8.60 16.89 28.12
C VAL A 169 -7.66 16.91 26.91
N TYR A 170 -8.21 17.27 25.76
CA TYR A 170 -7.47 17.48 24.51
C TYR A 170 -7.10 18.95 24.40
N GLU A 171 -5.81 19.25 24.25
CA GLU A 171 -5.30 20.60 24.03
C GLU A 171 -4.47 20.66 22.74
N PRO A 172 -4.35 21.83 22.09
CA PRO A 172 -3.39 22.00 21.01
C PRO A 172 -1.97 21.69 21.48
N VAL A 173 -1.18 21.01 20.65
CA VAL A 173 0.20 20.63 20.98
C VAL A 173 1.04 21.86 21.30
N LYS A 174 1.70 21.86 22.48
CA LYS A 174 2.62 22.93 22.93
C LYS A 174 4.06 22.43 23.11
N SER A 175 4.31 21.14 22.89
CA SER A 175 5.62 20.51 23.10
C SER A 175 6.72 21.06 22.17
N VAL A 176 7.97 20.85 22.57
CA VAL A 176 9.17 21.34 21.87
C VAL A 176 9.16 20.94 20.39
N GLU A 177 9.53 21.87 19.51
CA GLU A 177 9.55 21.67 18.05
C GLU A 177 10.43 20.48 17.64
N TYR A 178 9.91 19.69 16.69
CA TYR A 178 10.66 18.61 16.07
C TYR A 178 11.79 19.18 15.20
N ARG A 179 13.03 18.80 15.51
CA ARG A 179 14.20 19.18 14.69
C ARG A 179 14.34 18.20 13.53
N ASN A 180 13.94 18.63 12.34
CA ASN A 180 14.19 17.90 11.12
C ASN A 180 15.62 18.16 10.63
N TRP A 181 16.43 17.11 10.56
CA TRP A 181 17.79 17.19 10.05
C TRP A 181 17.81 16.74 8.59
N ASP A 182 18.35 17.59 7.71
CA ASP A 182 18.57 17.19 6.32
C ASP A 182 19.86 16.35 6.24
N PHE A 183 19.69 15.07 5.96
CA PHE A 183 20.80 14.13 5.76
C PHE A 183 21.14 13.95 4.28
N LEU A 184 20.47 14.66 3.36
CA LEU A 184 20.75 14.55 1.94
C LEU A 184 22.12 15.13 1.62
N SER A 185 22.93 14.32 0.93
CA SER A 185 24.18 14.78 0.35
C SER A 185 23.88 15.74 -0.81
N PRO A 186 24.60 16.87 -0.92
CA PRO A 186 24.54 17.74 -2.11
C PRO A 186 25.05 17.07 -3.40
N TRP A 187 25.74 15.94 -3.27
CA TRP A 187 26.28 15.16 -4.37
C TRP A 187 25.40 13.94 -4.63
N GLU A 188 25.14 13.66 -5.92
CA GLU A 188 24.56 12.40 -6.37
C GLU A 188 25.41 11.25 -5.80
N GLY A 189 24.76 10.33 -5.09
CA GLY A 189 25.46 9.22 -4.44
C GLY A 189 26.24 8.41 -5.48
N ALA A 190 27.45 7.97 -5.13
CA ALA A 190 28.19 7.09 -6.03
C ALA A 190 27.41 5.77 -6.21
N ASP A 191 27.35 5.27 -7.43
CA ASP A 191 26.96 3.88 -7.72
C ASP A 191 28.01 2.95 -7.11
N TYR A 192 27.93 2.75 -5.79
CA TYR A 192 28.83 1.84 -5.09
C TYR A 192 28.48 0.42 -5.53
N VAL A 193 29.18 -0.09 -6.54
CA VAL A 193 29.41 -1.53 -6.64
C VAL A 193 30.19 -1.89 -5.38
N LEU A 194 29.53 -2.56 -4.43
CA LEU A 194 30.16 -2.96 -3.18
C LEU A 194 31.44 -3.75 -3.52
N PRO A 195 32.62 -3.39 -2.97
CA PRO A 195 33.85 -4.12 -3.24
C PRO A 195 33.70 -5.56 -2.76
N GLY A 196 33.57 -6.52 -3.69
CA GLY A 196 33.25 -7.92 -3.42
C GLY A 196 32.01 -8.47 -4.15
N ASP A 197 31.28 -7.61 -4.88
CA ASP A 197 30.11 -7.99 -5.68
C ASP A 197 30.45 -8.35 -7.14
N ASP A 198 31.69 -8.79 -7.41
CA ASP A 198 32.16 -9.28 -8.72
C ASP A 198 31.37 -10.52 -9.24
N LYS A 199 30.40 -11.01 -8.47
CA LYS A 199 29.47 -12.07 -8.87
C LYS A 199 28.09 -11.56 -9.31
N ALA A 200 27.76 -10.28 -9.08
CA ALA A 200 26.51 -9.70 -9.54
C ALA A 200 26.48 -9.52 -11.07
N GLU A 201 27.63 -9.29 -11.71
CA GLU A 201 27.73 -9.15 -13.17
C GLU A 201 27.77 -10.49 -13.93
N ALA A 202 27.82 -11.62 -13.22
CA ALA A 202 27.85 -12.95 -13.83
C ALA A 202 26.48 -13.64 -13.75
N LYS A 203 25.48 -13.10 -14.45
CA LYS A 203 24.33 -13.89 -14.93
C LYS A 203 23.54 -13.23 -16.04
#